data_AF-R6C799-F1
#
_entry.id   AF-R6C799-F1
#
_cell.length_a   1.000
_cell.length_b   1.000
_cell.length_c   1.000
_cell.angle_alpha   90.00
_cell.angle_beta   90.00
_cell.angle_gamma   90.00
#
_symmetry.space_group_name_H-M   'P 1'
#
loop_
_entity.id
_entity.type
_entity.pdbx_description
1 polymer ?
#
loop_
_entity_poly.entity_id
_entity_poly.type
_entity_poly.pdbx_seq_one_letter_code
_entity_poly.pdbx_strand_id
1 'polypeptide(L)'
;MKKKILSCFLAGAMVLSLAACGGKTNEPASNDGSTTPAEGQDNTVADEAASIDFEDGNMGFVEAYMQKGDAGQVELSIVDYNGSKALQVKNVDEKVPYVAFDATSLLGADVAKVASVEMTVGVSYDDGSFNAVEGDLIAWSGEDLTESTDPWSVYMENQNPKKAVMTLDEGEEFVADAGNIFMINLKTDNGLTDGKGAATLYIDNIRFLDAAGNLLTADSSVAFAAPAGFEGSTGVDPNLFIVSGAVEFAGFACTGDAWSQNGFDIPEDVLAALVPGSVVELSYTSESGDLWLVMPDSAAGWMRVGVGNADGSGSADAICSNGVCQVTYEQLAAVLGEDTSTWGARMQAESDTAWEVFSVKVGQGASVLSTSNPVEFAGFACSGDAWSQNGFDFTEEVLAALVPGTALELSYTSESGDLWTVFPDAAAGWMRVGVGNADGSGSADATCYDGKCYVPYDMIVAALGEDSSAWGGRLQAESDTAWEVYSVNVVTATPMTPAGNYVAFEGAACSGDAWSQNGADITEEVLAALVPGSVVTINFTSESGDLWIVMPDSAAGWMRVGVGNADGSGSADAACLNGTCQVTYDMLAAVLGEDTSTWGGRMQFESDTAWEVYSVSVGRAAR
;
A
#
# COMPACT_ATOMS: atom_id res chain seq x y z
N MET A 1 28.78 -13.88 -31.30
CA MET A 1 30.18 -14.32 -31.10
C MET A 1 31.18 -13.22 -30.68
N LYS A 2 30.73 -12.00 -30.28
CA LYS A 2 31.61 -10.93 -29.77
C LYS A 2 31.45 -10.62 -28.26
N LYS A 3 30.48 -11.21 -27.56
CA LYS A 3 30.27 -11.02 -26.11
C LYS A 3 31.01 -12.01 -25.19
N LYS A 4 31.62 -13.08 -25.72
CA LYS A 4 32.35 -14.10 -24.91
C LYS A 4 33.86 -13.87 -24.80
N ILE A 5 34.42 -12.85 -25.46
CA ILE A 5 35.87 -12.54 -25.40
C ILE A 5 36.18 -11.43 -24.39
N LEU A 6 35.19 -10.61 -24.02
CA LEU A 6 35.39 -9.50 -23.08
C LEU A 6 35.44 -9.97 -21.62
N SER A 7 34.69 -11.03 -21.27
CA SER A 7 34.68 -11.63 -19.92
C SER A 7 35.99 -12.34 -19.56
N CYS A 8 36.78 -12.79 -20.55
CA CYS A 8 38.10 -13.39 -20.29
C CYS A 8 39.22 -12.34 -20.10
N PHE A 9 39.01 -11.07 -20.50
CA PHE A 9 39.99 -10.00 -20.29
C PHE A 9 39.84 -9.31 -18.92
N LEU A 10 38.64 -9.29 -18.33
CA LEU A 10 38.43 -8.75 -16.98
C LEU A 10 38.93 -9.70 -15.88
N ALA A 11 38.83 -11.02 -16.07
CA ALA A 11 39.37 -12.01 -15.14
C ALA A 11 40.92 -12.04 -15.11
N GLY A 12 41.58 -11.53 -16.15
CA GLY A 12 43.04 -11.46 -16.24
C GLY A 12 43.68 -10.27 -15.51
N ALA A 13 42.91 -9.22 -15.19
CA ALA A 13 43.43 -8.00 -14.54
C ALA A 13 43.44 -8.08 -13.01
N MET A 14 42.58 -8.90 -12.38
CA MET A 14 42.56 -9.08 -10.93
C MET A 14 43.63 -10.05 -10.38
N VAL A 15 44.28 -10.84 -11.23
CA VAL A 15 45.35 -11.77 -10.80
C VAL A 15 46.74 -11.09 -10.78
N LEU A 16 46.88 -9.90 -11.36
CA LEU A 16 48.16 -9.17 -11.43
C LEU A 16 48.39 -8.14 -10.31
N SER A 17 47.41 -7.88 -9.44
CA SER A 17 47.53 -6.92 -8.32
C SER A 17 47.94 -7.55 -6.97
N LEU A 18 47.98 -8.88 -6.85
CA LEU A 18 48.38 -9.58 -5.62
C LEU A 18 49.81 -10.13 -5.61
N ALA A 19 50.60 -9.89 -6.67
CA ALA A 19 51.97 -10.40 -6.81
C ALA A 19 53.06 -9.31 -6.70
N ALA A 20 52.87 -8.31 -5.84
CA ALA A 20 53.87 -7.27 -5.59
C ALA A 20 53.94 -6.87 -4.11
N CYS A 21 54.40 -7.77 -3.25
CA CYS A 21 55.24 -7.44 -2.08
C CYS A 21 55.93 -8.71 -1.54
N GLY A 22 57.22 -8.58 -1.20
CA GLY A 22 58.22 -9.67 -1.08
C GLY A 22 57.91 -10.74 -0.02
N GLY A 23 58.47 -11.94 -0.07
CA GLY A 23 59.75 -12.38 -0.62
C GLY A 23 60.59 -13.00 0.51
N LYS A 24 60.65 -14.34 0.59
CA LYS A 24 61.84 -15.20 0.86
C LYS A 24 61.50 -16.70 1.11
N THR A 25 61.88 -17.52 0.12
CA THR A 25 62.59 -18.84 0.16
C THR A 25 62.07 -20.08 0.95
N ASN A 26 61.80 -21.15 0.15
CA ASN A 26 62.05 -22.63 0.29
C ASN A 26 61.52 -23.38 1.55
N GLU A 27 60.89 -24.56 1.53
CA GLU A 27 60.77 -25.74 0.63
C GLU A 27 59.50 -26.57 1.03
N PRO A 28 59.08 -27.63 0.30
CA PRO A 28 57.73 -28.22 0.40
C PRO A 28 57.63 -29.45 1.33
N ALA A 29 56.48 -29.67 1.99
CA ALA A 29 56.15 -30.96 2.58
C ALA A 29 54.64 -31.23 2.70
N SER A 30 54.21 -32.30 2.03
CA SER A 30 53.24 -33.35 2.38
C SER A 30 51.90 -32.98 3.03
N ASN A 31 50.83 -33.33 2.30
CA ASN A 31 49.56 -33.79 2.87
C ASN A 31 49.82 -34.88 3.93
N ASP A 32 49.43 -34.64 5.17
CA ASP A 32 48.61 -35.55 5.98
C ASP A 32 48.16 -34.83 7.26
N GLY A 33 46.90 -35.00 7.67
CA GLY A 33 46.43 -34.47 8.95
C GLY A 33 44.97 -34.03 8.99
N SER A 34 44.06 -34.99 8.96
CA SER A 34 42.72 -34.85 9.54
C SER A 34 42.79 -34.19 10.91
N THR A 35 42.10 -33.06 11.09
CA THR A 35 41.67 -32.56 12.40
C THR A 35 40.24 -32.04 12.32
N THR A 36 39.46 -32.50 13.31
CA THR A 36 38.08 -32.18 13.68
C THR A 36 37.73 -30.70 13.52
N PRO A 37 36.50 -30.33 13.09
CA PRO A 37 36.05 -28.94 13.12
C PRO A 37 36.02 -28.44 14.56
N ALA A 38 36.63 -27.28 14.80
CA ALA A 38 36.41 -26.53 16.03
C ALA A 38 34.99 -25.98 16.01
N GLU A 39 34.26 -26.22 17.11
CA GLU A 39 32.96 -25.60 17.40
C GLU A 39 33.10 -24.08 17.55
N GLY A 40 32.11 -23.36 17.02
CA GLY A 40 31.63 -22.06 17.49
C GLY A 40 32.58 -20.87 17.31
N GLN A 41 32.49 -20.18 16.18
CA GLN A 41 32.63 -18.72 16.22
C GLN A 41 31.23 -18.14 16.42
N ASP A 42 31.08 -17.49 17.57
CA ASP A 42 29.94 -16.68 17.96
C ASP A 42 29.78 -15.52 16.95
N ASN A 43 28.64 -15.48 16.25
CA ASN A 43 28.26 -14.45 15.28
C ASN A 43 27.39 -13.38 15.95
N THR A 44 27.79 -12.93 17.14
CA THR A 44 27.15 -11.80 17.78
C THR A 44 27.71 -10.51 17.17
N VAL A 45 26.86 -9.75 16.47
CA VAL A 45 27.07 -8.30 16.34
C VAL A 45 27.16 -7.80 17.78
N ALA A 46 28.22 -7.05 18.11
CA ALA A 46 28.45 -6.62 19.48
C ALA A 46 27.23 -5.84 19.99
N ASP A 47 26.84 -6.09 21.25
CA ASP A 47 25.73 -5.45 21.94
C ASP A 47 26.06 -3.95 22.13
N GLU A 48 25.63 -3.16 21.16
CA GLU A 48 26.05 -1.79 20.92
C GLU A 48 24.82 -0.91 21.10
N ALA A 49 24.86 0.06 22.01
CA ALA A 49 23.68 0.90 22.32
C ALA A 49 23.04 1.45 21.04
N ALA A 50 21.73 1.27 20.91
CA ALA A 50 20.94 1.67 19.76
C ALA A 50 20.08 2.89 20.08
N SER A 51 19.75 3.66 19.05
CA SER A 51 18.71 4.69 19.12
C SER A 51 17.32 4.06 19.09
N ILE A 52 17.16 2.97 18.33
CA ILE A 52 15.96 2.14 18.22
C ILE A 52 16.40 0.67 18.22
N ASP A 53 15.82 -0.14 19.11
CA ASP A 53 16.09 -1.59 19.28
C ASP A 53 14.81 -2.46 19.24
N PHE A 54 13.63 -1.85 19.00
CA PHE A 54 12.33 -2.51 18.93
C PHE A 54 11.92 -3.34 20.15
N GLU A 55 12.65 -3.26 21.27
CA GLU A 55 12.35 -4.01 22.50
C GLU A 55 11.05 -3.54 23.15
N ASP A 56 10.61 -2.33 22.83
CA ASP A 56 9.33 -1.75 23.23
C ASP A 56 8.15 -2.19 22.35
N GLY A 57 8.40 -2.91 21.25
CA GLY A 57 7.39 -3.38 20.31
C GLY A 57 6.85 -2.30 19.36
N ASN A 58 7.40 -1.08 19.39
CA ASN A 58 6.87 0.02 18.59
C ASN A 58 7.46 0.05 17.18
N MET A 59 6.61 0.16 16.18
CA MET A 59 6.99 0.39 14.78
C MET A 59 6.18 1.50 14.11
N GLY A 60 5.46 2.33 14.88
CA GLY A 60 4.56 3.35 14.36
C GLY A 60 5.25 4.41 13.48
N PHE A 61 6.57 4.55 13.59
CA PHE A 61 7.45 5.45 12.82
C PHE A 61 8.02 4.78 11.55
N VAL A 62 7.45 3.67 11.11
CA VAL A 62 7.91 2.88 9.96
C VAL A 62 6.76 2.71 8.97
N GLU A 63 7.02 2.90 7.67
CA GLU A 63 6.03 2.67 6.62
C GLU A 63 6.62 2.01 5.38
N ALA A 64 5.81 1.24 4.66
CA ALA A 64 6.19 0.73 3.34
C ALA A 64 6.23 1.88 2.32
N TYR A 65 7.15 1.81 1.35
CA TYR A 65 7.23 2.79 0.27
C TYR A 65 6.92 2.18 -1.10
N MET A 66 5.67 2.33 -1.53
CA MET A 66 5.13 1.59 -2.68
C MET A 66 5.15 2.35 -4.00
N GLN A 67 5.68 3.58 -4.04
CA GLN A 67 5.65 4.40 -5.25
C GLN A 67 6.79 4.14 -6.24
N LYS A 68 7.87 3.42 -5.84
CA LYS A 68 8.88 3.01 -6.83
C LYS A 68 8.23 2.02 -7.80
N GLY A 69 8.51 2.14 -9.10
CA GLY A 69 7.89 1.28 -10.11
C GLY A 69 8.24 -0.21 -9.97
N ASP A 70 9.24 -0.57 -9.18
CA ASP A 70 9.62 -1.94 -8.84
C ASP A 70 9.24 -2.33 -7.39
N ALA A 71 8.52 -1.48 -6.66
CA ALA A 71 8.15 -1.72 -5.27
C ALA A 71 7.20 -2.92 -5.14
N GLY A 72 7.44 -3.71 -4.11
CA GLY A 72 6.67 -4.88 -3.72
C GLY A 72 5.99 -4.69 -2.39
N GLN A 73 4.81 -5.31 -2.26
CA GLN A 73 4.04 -5.27 -1.04
C GLN A 73 4.79 -5.99 0.08
N VAL A 74 4.68 -5.45 1.30
CA VAL A 74 5.34 -6.00 2.49
C VAL A 74 4.38 -6.10 3.66
N GLU A 75 4.56 -7.13 4.47
CA GLU A 75 4.03 -7.23 5.82
C GLU A 75 5.11 -6.80 6.81
N LEU A 76 4.78 -5.86 7.70
CA LEU A 76 5.68 -5.37 8.75
C LEU A 76 5.23 -5.93 10.10
N SER A 77 6.17 -6.43 10.90
CA SER A 77 5.91 -6.93 12.25
C SER A 77 7.14 -6.83 13.14
N ILE A 78 6.95 -6.86 14.46
CA ILE A 78 8.06 -6.98 15.42
C ILE A 78 8.15 -8.43 15.91
N VAL A 79 9.30 -9.07 15.70
CA VAL A 79 9.51 -10.48 16.04
C VAL A 79 10.85 -10.70 16.75
N ASP A 80 10.97 -11.79 17.49
CA ASP A 80 12.26 -12.19 18.06
C ASP A 80 13.16 -12.75 16.95
N TYR A 81 14.31 -12.11 16.71
CA TYR A 81 15.30 -12.52 15.74
C TYR A 81 16.71 -12.39 16.30
N ASN A 82 17.50 -13.46 16.20
CA ASN A 82 18.91 -13.49 16.62
C ASN A 82 19.19 -12.99 18.06
N GLY A 83 18.21 -13.11 18.96
CA GLY A 83 18.37 -12.79 20.38
C GLY A 83 17.87 -11.41 20.82
N SER A 84 17.32 -10.60 19.91
CA SER A 84 16.65 -9.32 20.16
C SER A 84 15.31 -9.27 19.43
N LYS A 85 14.48 -8.26 19.71
CA LYS A 85 13.35 -7.90 18.86
C LYS A 85 13.84 -7.15 17.63
N ALA A 86 13.28 -7.47 16.47
CA ALA A 86 13.62 -6.84 15.20
C ALA A 86 12.36 -6.54 14.40
N LEU A 87 12.43 -5.50 13.57
CA LEU A 87 11.45 -5.28 12.51
C LEU A 87 11.64 -6.35 11.44
N GLN A 88 10.64 -7.23 11.30
CA GLN A 88 10.52 -8.14 10.18
C GLN A 88 9.83 -7.43 9.01
N VAL A 89 10.42 -7.55 7.83
CA VAL A 89 9.83 -7.14 6.56
C VAL A 89 9.66 -8.39 5.71
N LYS A 90 8.43 -8.86 5.62
CA LYS A 90 8.08 -10.05 4.83
C LYS A 90 7.54 -9.59 3.48
N ASN A 91 8.23 -9.97 2.42
CA ASN A 91 7.85 -9.66 1.05
C ASN A 91 6.74 -10.62 0.59
N VAL A 92 5.59 -10.07 0.17
CA VAL A 92 4.40 -10.88 -0.16
C VAL A 92 4.20 -11.12 -1.66
N ASP A 93 4.82 -10.32 -2.54
CA ASP A 93 4.57 -10.37 -3.98
C ASP A 93 5.84 -10.56 -4.83
N GLU A 94 6.96 -10.93 -4.20
CA GLU A 94 8.26 -11.22 -4.84
C GLU A 94 8.87 -10.03 -5.62
N LYS A 95 8.40 -8.80 -5.39
CA LYS A 95 9.00 -7.57 -5.94
C LYS A 95 10.01 -6.96 -4.95
N VAL A 96 10.48 -5.72 -5.17
CA VAL A 96 11.51 -5.09 -4.31
C VAL A 96 10.84 -4.49 -3.08
N PRO A 97 11.11 -4.96 -1.85
CA PRO A 97 10.58 -4.32 -0.66
C PRO A 97 11.29 -2.98 -0.44
N TYR A 98 10.53 -1.92 -0.15
CA TYR A 98 11.04 -0.62 0.30
C TYR A 98 10.38 -0.26 1.62
N VAL A 99 11.19 0.03 2.64
CA VAL A 99 10.70 0.36 3.99
C VAL A 99 11.36 1.64 4.46
N ALA A 100 10.54 2.60 4.88
CA ALA A 100 10.91 3.94 5.29
C ALA A 100 10.80 4.14 6.80
N PHE A 101 11.65 5.02 7.32
CA PHE A 101 11.73 5.40 8.72
C PHE A 101 11.75 6.92 8.83
N ASP A 102 10.86 7.46 9.66
CA ASP A 102 10.71 8.91 9.85
C ASP A 102 11.79 9.47 10.79
N ALA A 103 12.94 9.85 10.23
CA ALA A 103 14.04 10.42 11.00
C ALA A 103 13.68 11.75 11.66
N THR A 104 12.79 12.54 11.04
CA THR A 104 12.40 13.86 11.55
C THR A 104 11.55 13.74 12.80
N SER A 105 10.52 12.91 12.79
CA SER A 105 9.68 12.69 13.98
C SER A 105 10.46 11.98 15.09
N LEU A 106 11.30 11.01 14.74
CA LEU A 106 12.12 10.26 15.71
C LEU A 106 13.09 11.15 16.50
N LEU A 107 13.71 12.14 15.86
CA LEU A 107 14.78 12.94 16.47
C LEU A 107 14.39 14.40 16.77
N GLY A 108 13.28 14.88 16.21
CA GLY A 108 12.88 16.29 16.25
C GLY A 108 14.02 17.20 15.77
N ALA A 109 14.28 18.29 16.51
CA ALA A 109 15.35 19.23 16.16
C ALA A 109 16.76 18.62 16.11
N ASP A 110 16.98 17.47 16.77
CA ASP A 110 18.27 16.78 16.76
C ASP A 110 18.54 16.01 15.45
N VAL A 111 17.54 15.88 14.56
CA VAL A 111 17.70 15.30 13.22
C VAL A 111 18.80 16.02 12.42
N ALA A 112 18.94 17.33 12.59
CA ALA A 112 19.95 18.14 11.92
C ALA A 112 21.40 17.86 12.38
N LYS A 113 21.58 17.01 13.41
CA LYS A 113 22.91 16.58 13.88
C LYS A 113 23.35 15.27 13.24
N VAL A 114 22.44 14.53 12.59
CA VAL A 114 22.72 13.22 12.00
C VAL A 114 23.81 13.37 10.94
N ALA A 115 24.87 12.59 11.08
CA ALA A 115 25.93 12.46 10.09
C ALA A 115 25.97 11.06 9.46
N SER A 116 25.51 10.05 10.20
CA SER A 116 25.39 8.68 9.67
C SER A 116 24.30 7.90 10.40
N VAL A 117 23.73 6.94 9.68
CA VAL A 117 22.79 5.94 10.21
C VAL A 117 23.44 4.57 10.09
N GLU A 118 23.50 3.82 11.19
CA GLU A 118 23.89 2.41 11.18
C GLU A 118 22.70 1.55 11.58
N MET A 119 22.60 0.35 11.03
CA MET A 119 21.60 -0.64 11.43
C MET A 119 22.12 -2.06 11.23
N THR A 120 21.57 -3.02 11.96
CA THR A 120 21.81 -4.44 11.76
C THR A 120 20.75 -5.00 10.82
N VAL A 121 21.19 -5.62 9.72
CA VAL A 121 20.32 -6.21 8.70
C VAL A 121 20.55 -7.72 8.64
N GLY A 122 19.50 -8.47 8.91
CA GLY A 122 19.43 -9.92 8.81
C GLY A 122 18.54 -10.36 7.64
N VAL A 123 18.77 -11.58 7.16
CA VAL A 123 17.90 -12.23 6.17
C VAL A 123 17.61 -13.68 6.48
N SER A 124 16.44 -14.16 6.08
CA SER A 124 16.10 -15.58 6.10
C SER A 124 15.24 -15.96 4.90
N TYR A 125 15.16 -17.27 4.64
CA TYR A 125 14.21 -17.88 3.73
C TYR A 125 13.44 -18.96 4.51
N ASP A 126 12.19 -19.21 4.12
CA ASP A 126 11.31 -20.20 4.77
C ASP A 126 11.89 -21.62 4.74
N ASP A 127 12.68 -21.93 3.71
CA ASP A 127 13.35 -23.23 3.57
C ASP A 127 14.59 -23.38 4.49
N GLY A 128 14.92 -22.34 5.26
CA GLY A 128 16.07 -22.27 6.15
C GLY A 128 17.42 -22.17 5.43
N SER A 129 17.42 -21.98 4.11
CA SER A 129 18.65 -21.80 3.34
C SER A 129 19.16 -20.36 3.43
N PHE A 130 20.40 -20.15 3.00
CA PHE A 130 20.99 -18.83 2.86
C PHE A 130 21.34 -18.56 1.39
N ASN A 131 21.06 -17.35 0.93
CA ASN A 131 21.56 -16.82 -0.33
C ASN A 131 22.04 -15.38 -0.10
N ALA A 132 22.96 -14.96 -0.95
CA ALA A 132 23.44 -13.59 -0.91
C ALA A 132 22.32 -12.61 -1.30
N VAL A 133 22.22 -11.51 -0.57
CA VAL A 133 21.33 -10.40 -0.88
C VAL A 133 22.09 -9.08 -0.90
N GLU A 134 21.56 -8.11 -1.64
CA GLU A 134 22.02 -6.73 -1.62
C GLU A 134 20.87 -5.75 -1.89
N GLY A 135 21.07 -4.53 -1.45
CA GLY A 135 20.15 -3.43 -1.65
C GLY A 135 20.81 -2.10 -1.33
N ASP A 136 20.00 -1.07 -1.21
CA ASP A 136 20.42 0.29 -0.91
C ASP A 136 19.75 0.77 0.38
N LEU A 137 20.52 1.49 1.18
CA LEU A 137 20.02 2.46 2.13
C LEU A 137 19.81 3.76 1.37
N ILE A 138 18.66 4.40 1.54
CA ILE A 138 18.27 5.60 0.82
C ILE A 138 18.00 6.70 1.84
N ALA A 139 18.50 7.91 1.61
CA ALA A 139 18.14 9.08 2.40
C ALA A 139 17.35 10.06 1.54
N TRP A 140 16.29 10.64 2.11
CA TRP A 140 15.62 11.81 1.54
C TRP A 140 15.95 13.02 2.42
N SER A 141 16.90 13.82 1.94
CA SER A 141 17.61 14.83 2.74
C SER A 141 17.29 16.27 2.34
N GLY A 142 17.53 17.21 3.26
CA GLY A 142 17.29 18.64 3.06
C GLY A 142 15.80 19.03 3.03
N GLU A 143 15.55 20.32 2.77
CA GLU A 143 14.21 20.89 2.58
C GLU A 143 13.52 20.38 1.32
N ASP A 144 14.30 19.99 0.30
CA ASP A 144 13.82 19.50 -0.99
C ASP A 144 13.69 17.96 -1.05
N LEU A 145 13.97 17.24 0.05
CA LEU A 145 13.92 15.77 0.14
C LEU A 145 14.71 15.06 -0.98
N THR A 146 15.93 15.54 -1.23
CA THR A 146 16.78 15.00 -2.28
C THR A 146 17.23 13.58 -1.94
N GLU A 147 17.05 12.66 -2.88
CA GLU A 147 17.41 11.25 -2.72
C GLU A 147 18.93 11.03 -2.87
N SER A 148 19.55 10.40 -1.87
CA SER A 148 20.89 9.80 -1.95
C SER A 148 20.86 8.32 -1.53
N THR A 149 21.89 7.56 -1.92
CA THR A 149 21.90 6.09 -1.73
C THR A 149 23.27 5.55 -1.34
N ASP A 150 23.29 4.65 -0.35
CA ASP A 150 24.45 3.88 0.08
C ASP A 150 24.18 2.36 0.00
N PRO A 151 25.04 1.56 -0.65
CA PRO A 151 24.78 0.14 -0.84
C PRO A 151 25.02 -0.69 0.44
N TRP A 152 24.20 -1.72 0.65
CA TRP A 152 24.39 -2.74 1.69
C TRP A 152 24.26 -4.16 1.11
N SER A 153 24.77 -5.15 1.85
CA SER A 153 24.75 -6.55 1.39
C SER A 153 25.05 -7.56 2.49
N VAL A 154 24.44 -8.74 2.41
CA VAL A 154 24.80 -9.90 3.22
C VAL A 154 25.22 -11.02 2.25
N TYR A 155 26.53 -11.24 2.10
CA TYR A 155 27.07 -12.19 1.10
C TYR A 155 27.43 -13.57 1.68
N MET A 156 27.51 -13.70 3.00
CA MET A 156 27.93 -14.92 3.67
C MET A 156 27.00 -15.22 4.84
N GLU A 157 26.59 -16.48 4.98
CA GLU A 157 25.70 -16.94 6.06
C GLU A 157 26.30 -16.66 7.44
N ASN A 158 27.62 -16.82 7.59
CA ASN A 158 28.30 -16.53 8.84
C ASN A 158 28.52 -15.02 9.11
N GLN A 159 28.02 -14.14 8.24
CA GLN A 159 27.97 -12.70 8.43
C GLN A 159 26.53 -12.20 8.46
N ASN A 160 25.57 -13.08 8.66
CA ASN A 160 24.16 -12.78 8.81
C ASN A 160 23.79 -12.87 10.31
N PRO A 161 23.27 -11.80 10.94
CA PRO A 161 23.03 -10.47 10.39
C PRO A 161 24.31 -9.62 10.26
N LYS A 162 24.25 -8.56 9.45
CA LYS A 162 25.38 -7.65 9.16
C LYS A 162 25.03 -6.20 9.43
N LYS A 163 26.01 -5.41 9.87
CA LYS A 163 25.88 -3.94 9.94
C LYS A 163 25.82 -3.33 8.52
N ALA A 164 24.76 -2.56 8.26
CA ALA A 164 24.61 -1.65 7.12
C ALA A 164 24.81 -0.21 7.61
N VAL A 165 25.41 0.64 6.77
CA VAL A 165 25.80 2.01 7.14
C VAL A 165 25.50 2.94 5.99
N MET A 166 24.86 4.06 6.30
CA MET A 166 24.64 5.19 5.40
C MET A 166 25.27 6.45 6.00
N THR A 167 25.92 7.24 5.16
CA THR A 167 26.60 8.49 5.57
C THR A 167 25.98 9.65 4.81
N LEU A 168 25.65 10.73 5.53
CA LEU A 168 25.17 11.96 4.91
C LEU A 168 26.38 12.82 4.54
N ASP A 169 26.67 12.90 3.25
CA ASP A 169 27.75 13.75 2.71
C ASP A 169 27.35 15.24 2.70
N GLU A 170 28.32 16.11 2.40
CA GLU A 170 28.06 17.56 2.27
C GLU A 170 26.99 17.83 1.19
N GLY A 171 25.87 18.46 1.59
CA GLY A 171 24.70 18.68 0.75
C GLY A 171 23.58 17.64 0.91
N GLU A 172 23.80 16.58 1.70
CA GLU A 172 22.82 15.54 2.01
C GLU A 172 22.38 15.60 3.49
N GLU A 173 22.63 16.72 4.17
CA GLU A 173 22.30 16.88 5.58
C GLU A 173 20.78 16.87 5.79
N PHE A 174 20.34 16.26 6.90
CA PHE A 174 18.98 16.42 7.37
C PHE A 174 18.76 17.82 7.95
N VAL A 175 17.54 18.32 7.78
CA VAL A 175 17.10 19.65 8.22
C VAL A 175 15.92 19.47 9.18
N ALA A 176 15.95 20.18 10.29
CA ALA A 176 14.86 20.11 11.27
C ALA A 176 13.53 20.50 10.63
N ASP A 177 12.47 19.75 10.97
CA ASP A 177 11.09 19.97 10.51
C ASP A 177 10.89 19.84 8.97
N ALA A 178 11.86 19.27 8.24
CA ALA A 178 11.79 19.14 6.78
C ALA A 178 11.24 17.78 6.28
N GLY A 179 10.83 16.88 7.19
CA GLY A 179 10.29 15.57 6.81
C GLY A 179 11.34 14.60 6.25
N ASN A 180 12.60 14.75 6.64
CA ASN A 180 13.66 13.82 6.25
C ASN A 180 13.39 12.40 6.74
N ILE A 181 13.60 11.45 5.84
CA ILE A 181 13.46 10.01 6.09
C ILE A 181 14.72 9.28 5.64
N PHE A 182 14.87 8.07 6.15
CA PHE A 182 15.73 7.08 5.52
C PHE A 182 14.95 5.82 5.20
N MET A 183 15.38 5.10 4.18
CA MET A 183 14.74 3.88 3.72
C MET A 183 15.78 2.78 3.51
N ILE A 184 15.30 1.55 3.49
CA ILE A 184 16.06 0.37 3.09
C ILE A 184 15.26 -0.40 2.06
N ASN A 185 15.96 -0.94 1.06
CA ASN A 185 15.39 -1.89 0.11
C ASN A 185 16.23 -3.17 -0.02
N LEU A 186 15.64 -4.19 -0.64
CA LEU A 186 16.34 -5.41 -1.08
C LEU A 186 16.17 -5.57 -2.59
N LYS A 187 17.11 -4.99 -3.36
CA LYS A 187 17.05 -5.00 -4.84
C LYS A 187 17.45 -6.32 -5.47
N THR A 188 18.41 -7.03 -4.87
CA THR A 188 18.89 -8.30 -5.43
C THR A 188 18.70 -9.41 -4.41
N ASP A 189 17.77 -10.30 -4.74
CA ASP A 189 17.53 -11.53 -4.04
C ASP A 189 17.98 -12.72 -4.90
N ASN A 190 19.16 -13.28 -4.58
CA ASN A 190 19.65 -14.45 -5.30
C ASN A 190 18.85 -15.72 -4.98
N GLY A 191 18.19 -15.79 -3.82
CA GLY A 191 17.33 -16.92 -3.46
C GLY A 191 16.04 -16.94 -4.26
N LEU A 192 15.42 -15.77 -4.45
CA LEU A 192 14.27 -15.61 -5.34
C LEU A 192 14.63 -16.02 -6.78
N THR A 193 15.78 -15.55 -7.27
CA THR A 193 16.31 -15.92 -8.59
C THR A 193 16.53 -17.43 -8.74
N ASP A 194 16.91 -18.09 -7.65
CA ASP A 194 17.11 -19.55 -7.58
C ASP A 194 15.81 -20.33 -7.28
N GLY A 195 14.65 -19.66 -7.21
CA GLY A 195 13.33 -20.26 -7.03
C GLY A 195 13.02 -20.68 -5.59
N LYS A 196 13.59 -19.99 -4.60
CA LYS A 196 13.41 -20.28 -3.16
C LYS A 196 12.34 -19.41 -2.49
N GLY A 197 11.65 -18.57 -3.25
CA GLY A 197 10.79 -17.51 -2.73
C GLY A 197 11.59 -16.28 -2.29
N ALA A 198 10.87 -15.22 -1.92
CA ALA A 198 11.48 -13.97 -1.47
C ALA A 198 12.10 -14.09 -0.07
N ALA A 199 13.22 -13.42 0.13
CA ALA A 199 13.86 -13.30 1.43
C ALA A 199 13.00 -12.44 2.38
N THR A 200 12.95 -12.85 3.64
CA THR A 200 12.48 -11.99 4.73
C THR A 200 13.65 -11.16 5.25
N LEU A 201 13.48 -9.84 5.35
CA LEU A 201 14.46 -8.95 5.99
C LEU A 201 14.15 -8.81 7.49
N TYR A 202 15.21 -8.64 8.28
CA TYR A 202 15.13 -8.27 9.69
C TYR A 202 16.00 -7.04 9.92
N ILE A 203 15.45 -5.98 10.50
CA ILE A 203 16.15 -4.71 10.76
C ILE A 203 16.11 -4.46 12.25
N ASP A 204 17.27 -4.16 12.83
CA ASP A 204 17.42 -3.96 14.27
C ASP A 204 18.60 -3.03 14.59
N ASN A 205 18.72 -2.59 15.85
CA ASN A 205 19.84 -1.84 16.40
C ASN A 205 20.17 -0.59 15.56
N ILE A 206 19.15 0.21 15.24
CA ILE A 206 19.31 1.43 14.46
C ILE A 206 19.99 2.49 15.31
N ARG A 207 21.03 3.14 14.77
CA ARG A 207 21.86 4.12 15.45
C ARG A 207 21.97 5.37 14.60
N PHE A 208 21.42 6.47 15.11
CA PHE A 208 21.67 7.79 14.57
C PHE A 208 22.92 8.37 15.24
N LEU A 209 23.93 8.69 14.45
CA LEU A 209 25.20 9.19 14.96
C LEU A 209 25.43 10.63 14.52
N ASP A 210 25.91 11.47 15.43
CA ASP A 210 26.41 12.79 15.07
C ASP A 210 27.78 12.74 14.38
N ALA A 211 28.26 13.89 13.88
CA ALA A 211 29.56 13.99 13.21
C ALA A 211 30.77 13.60 14.10
N ALA A 212 30.59 13.51 15.42
CA ALA A 212 31.61 13.03 16.36
C ALA A 212 31.46 11.54 16.71
N GLY A 213 30.46 10.86 16.15
CA GLY A 213 30.14 9.45 16.40
C GLY A 213 29.36 9.22 17.69
N ASN A 214 28.75 10.26 18.28
CA ASN A 214 27.89 10.08 19.45
C ASN A 214 26.49 9.64 19.04
N LEU A 215 25.92 8.71 19.81
CA LEU A 215 24.55 8.24 19.62
C LEU A 215 23.54 9.34 19.97
N LEU A 216 22.60 9.59 19.06
CA LEU A 216 21.44 10.44 19.27
C LEU A 216 20.28 9.63 19.84
N THR A 217 19.49 10.26 20.70
CA THR A 217 18.29 9.64 21.29
C THR A 217 17.11 9.83 20.35
N ALA A 218 16.41 8.74 20.04
CA ALA A 218 15.17 8.77 19.28
C ALA A 218 13.96 8.52 20.19
N ASP A 219 12.79 9.06 19.82
CA ASP A 219 11.51 8.78 20.45
C ASP A 219 10.73 7.76 19.60
N SER A 220 10.76 6.50 20.00
CA SER A 220 10.08 5.39 19.31
C SER A 220 8.55 5.41 19.45
N SER A 221 7.98 6.31 20.26
CA SER A 221 6.52 6.40 20.45
C SER A 221 5.80 7.23 19.40
N VAL A 222 6.53 7.88 18.49
CA VAL A 222 5.96 8.72 17.44
C VAL A 222 5.35 7.88 16.31
N ALA A 223 4.32 8.44 15.68
CA ALA A 223 3.78 7.92 14.43
C ALA A 223 4.55 8.47 13.23
N PHE A 224 4.58 7.72 12.13
CA PHE A 224 5.17 8.12 10.88
C PHE A 224 4.42 9.32 10.31
N ALA A 225 5.11 10.44 10.13
CA ALA A 225 4.57 11.61 9.47
C ALA A 225 5.08 11.63 8.03
N ALA A 226 4.23 11.20 7.09
CA ALA A 226 4.59 11.13 5.68
C ALA A 226 5.07 12.49 5.14
N PRO A 227 6.30 12.59 4.62
CA PRO A 227 6.76 13.83 4.01
C PRO A 227 6.15 14.02 2.61
N ALA A 228 6.28 15.24 2.08
CA ALA A 228 5.81 15.55 0.72
C ALA A 228 6.43 14.57 -0.31
N GLY A 229 5.61 14.02 -1.19
CA GLY A 229 6.03 13.01 -2.17
C GLY A 229 6.13 11.57 -1.63
N PHE A 230 5.96 11.36 -0.32
CA PHE A 230 5.68 10.04 0.25
C PHE A 230 4.18 9.70 0.19
N GLU A 231 3.34 10.73 0.19
CA GLU A 231 1.89 10.69 -0.02
C GLU A 231 1.50 9.77 -1.20
N GLY A 232 0.95 8.58 -0.91
CA GLY A 232 0.55 7.54 -1.87
C GLY A 232 1.34 6.24 -1.71
N SER A 233 2.17 6.13 -0.67
CA SER A 233 3.04 4.98 -0.38
C SER A 233 2.37 3.84 0.41
N THR A 234 1.18 4.05 0.96
CA THR A 234 0.35 2.94 1.46
C THR A 234 0.23 1.94 0.32
N GLY A 235 0.32 0.64 0.59
CA GLY A 235 0.30 -0.39 -0.47
C GLY A 235 -1.02 -0.47 -1.24
N VAL A 236 -1.94 0.46 -0.98
CA VAL A 236 -3.26 0.55 -1.55
C VAL A 236 -3.38 1.78 -2.45
N ASP A 237 -3.73 1.54 -3.70
CA ASP A 237 -4.07 2.59 -4.65
C ASP A 237 -5.53 3.02 -4.40
N PRO A 238 -5.81 4.30 -4.08
CA PRO A 238 -7.17 4.78 -3.81
C PRO A 238 -8.12 4.64 -5.02
N ASN A 239 -7.58 4.40 -6.20
CA ASN A 239 -8.34 4.20 -7.43
C ASN A 239 -8.69 2.73 -7.68
N LEU A 240 -8.16 1.79 -6.89
CA LEU A 240 -8.41 0.35 -7.00
C LEU A 240 -9.25 -0.15 -5.83
N PHE A 241 -9.89 -1.30 -6.02
CA PHE A 241 -10.46 -2.09 -4.93
C PHE A 241 -9.36 -2.83 -4.17
N ILE A 242 -9.54 -2.99 -2.86
CA ILE A 242 -8.92 -4.05 -2.09
C ILE A 242 -9.60 -5.38 -2.46
N VAL A 243 -8.81 -6.39 -2.78
CA VAL A 243 -9.31 -7.73 -3.16
C VAL A 243 -9.02 -8.73 -2.06
N SER A 244 -10.05 -9.11 -1.30
CA SER A 244 -9.96 -10.08 -0.21
C SER A 244 -10.50 -11.46 -0.62
N GLY A 245 -10.10 -12.51 0.12
CA GLY A 245 -10.55 -13.88 -0.14
C GLY A 245 -10.23 -14.38 -1.56
N ALA A 246 -9.12 -13.90 -2.13
CA ALA A 246 -8.82 -14.09 -3.53
C ALA A 246 -8.54 -15.55 -3.89
N VAL A 247 -9.15 -16.02 -4.98
CA VAL A 247 -8.85 -17.27 -5.65
C VAL A 247 -7.93 -16.97 -6.83
N GLU A 248 -6.71 -17.49 -6.76
CA GLU A 248 -5.72 -17.36 -7.82
C GLU A 248 -6.11 -18.16 -9.08
N PHE A 249 -6.10 -17.51 -10.24
CA PHE A 249 -6.16 -18.21 -11.52
C PHE A 249 -4.75 -18.70 -11.87
N ALA A 250 -4.35 -19.78 -11.19
CA ALA A 250 -3.01 -20.35 -11.30
C ALA A 250 -2.62 -20.63 -12.77
N GLY A 251 -1.51 -20.03 -13.20
CA GLY A 251 -0.94 -20.24 -14.54
C GLY A 251 -1.50 -19.34 -15.64
N PHE A 252 -2.26 -18.28 -15.32
CA PHE A 252 -2.79 -17.34 -16.32
C PHE A 252 -1.73 -16.46 -17.00
N ALA A 253 -0.47 -16.48 -16.55
CA ALA A 253 0.59 -15.65 -17.10
C ALA A 253 0.72 -15.82 -18.63
N CYS A 254 0.51 -14.73 -19.38
CA CYS A 254 0.53 -14.74 -20.83
C CYS A 254 0.84 -13.37 -21.43
N THR A 255 1.21 -13.36 -22.71
CA THR A 255 1.54 -12.15 -23.46
C THR A 255 0.85 -12.16 -24.82
N GLY A 256 0.66 -10.97 -25.39
CA GLY A 256 0.18 -10.77 -26.75
C GLY A 256 0.77 -9.52 -27.40
N ASP A 257 0.86 -9.55 -28.73
CA ASP A 257 1.04 -8.33 -29.51
C ASP A 257 -0.25 -7.49 -29.49
N ALA A 258 -0.19 -6.24 -29.96
CA ALA A 258 -1.35 -5.38 -30.14
C ALA A 258 -2.54 -6.13 -30.79
N TRP A 259 -3.71 -6.04 -30.15
CA TRP A 259 -4.97 -6.69 -30.55
C TRP A 259 -4.95 -8.22 -30.59
N SER A 260 -3.87 -8.86 -30.13
CA SER A 260 -3.81 -10.31 -30.03
C SER A 260 -4.45 -10.75 -28.71
N GLN A 261 -5.21 -11.85 -28.77
CA GLN A 261 -5.88 -12.46 -27.62
C GLN A 261 -5.07 -13.65 -27.14
N ASN A 262 -4.87 -13.74 -25.82
CA ASN A 262 -4.26 -14.90 -25.19
C ASN A 262 -4.88 -15.15 -23.82
N GLY A 263 -4.91 -16.41 -23.37
CA GLY A 263 -5.53 -16.80 -22.11
C GLY A 263 -5.87 -18.28 -22.05
N PHE A 264 -6.68 -18.65 -21.06
CA PHE A 264 -6.81 -20.04 -20.60
C PHE A 264 -8.26 -20.43 -20.29
N ASP A 265 -8.48 -21.74 -20.15
CA ASP A 265 -9.75 -22.27 -19.66
C ASP A 265 -9.93 -21.87 -18.18
N ILE A 266 -11.12 -21.37 -17.82
CA ILE A 266 -11.46 -20.89 -16.48
C ILE A 266 -11.60 -22.09 -15.52
N PRO A 267 -10.80 -22.15 -14.45
CA PRO A 267 -10.95 -23.15 -13.40
C PRO A 267 -12.31 -23.07 -12.70
N GLU A 268 -12.79 -24.20 -12.18
CA GLU A 268 -14.12 -24.29 -11.53
C GLU A 268 -14.21 -23.41 -10.27
N ASP A 269 -13.13 -23.32 -9.49
CA ASP A 269 -13.00 -22.48 -8.31
C ASP A 269 -12.97 -20.98 -8.66
N VAL A 270 -12.23 -20.59 -9.70
CA VAL A 270 -12.24 -19.20 -10.22
C VAL A 270 -13.63 -18.81 -10.70
N LEU A 271 -14.31 -19.69 -11.46
CA LEU A 271 -15.68 -19.42 -11.91
C LEU A 271 -16.67 -19.35 -10.74
N ALA A 272 -16.47 -20.14 -9.69
CA ALA A 272 -17.29 -20.10 -8.48
C ALA A 272 -17.05 -18.85 -7.63
N ALA A 273 -15.86 -18.26 -7.69
CA ALA A 273 -15.52 -17.00 -7.02
C ALA A 273 -16.15 -15.76 -7.70
N LEU A 274 -16.51 -15.86 -8.99
CA LEU A 274 -17.20 -14.83 -9.75
C LEU A 274 -18.68 -14.72 -9.32
N VAL A 275 -18.92 -13.98 -8.25
CA VAL A 275 -20.24 -13.66 -7.69
C VAL A 275 -20.41 -12.14 -7.57
N PRO A 276 -21.64 -11.60 -7.37
CA PRO A 276 -21.84 -10.18 -7.13
C PRO A 276 -20.90 -9.62 -6.05
N GLY A 277 -20.31 -8.46 -6.31
CA GLY A 277 -19.27 -7.83 -5.48
C GLY A 277 -17.84 -8.35 -5.67
N SER A 278 -17.64 -9.39 -6.49
CA SER A 278 -16.28 -9.85 -6.80
C SER A 278 -15.56 -9.00 -7.84
N VAL A 279 -14.24 -8.99 -7.78
CA VAL A 279 -13.33 -8.28 -8.69
C VAL A 279 -12.33 -9.27 -9.26
N VAL A 280 -12.19 -9.26 -10.59
CA VAL A 280 -11.05 -9.87 -11.28
C VAL A 280 -9.91 -8.85 -11.29
N GLU A 281 -8.83 -9.16 -10.60
CA GLU A 281 -7.61 -8.36 -10.58
C GLU A 281 -6.54 -8.99 -11.45
N LEU A 282 -5.96 -8.20 -12.35
CA LEU A 282 -4.89 -8.59 -13.25
C LEU A 282 -3.65 -7.75 -12.96
N SER A 283 -2.53 -8.40 -12.67
CA SER A 283 -1.21 -7.75 -12.71
C SER A 283 -0.71 -7.79 -14.14
N TYR A 284 -0.35 -6.64 -14.71
CA TYR A 284 -0.06 -6.54 -16.15
C TYR A 284 0.88 -5.38 -16.51
N THR A 285 1.36 -5.42 -17.76
CA THR A 285 1.94 -4.29 -18.46
C THR A 285 1.32 -4.13 -19.84
N SER A 286 1.18 -2.88 -20.29
CA SER A 286 0.91 -2.51 -21.68
C SER A 286 1.50 -1.13 -21.95
N GLU A 287 1.80 -0.82 -23.22
CA GLU A 287 2.39 0.49 -23.56
C GLU A 287 1.38 1.64 -23.41
N SER A 288 0.10 1.36 -23.67
CA SER A 288 -1.01 2.31 -23.52
C SER A 288 -1.49 2.45 -22.07
N GLY A 289 -1.23 1.46 -21.22
CA GLY A 289 -1.89 1.34 -19.93
C GLY A 289 -3.26 0.67 -20.00
N ASP A 290 -3.77 0.35 -21.20
CA ASP A 290 -5.08 -0.32 -21.33
C ASP A 290 -4.93 -1.84 -21.29
N LEU A 291 -5.93 -2.51 -20.69
CA LEU A 291 -6.11 -3.96 -20.73
C LEU A 291 -7.60 -4.30 -20.63
N TRP A 292 -8.03 -5.30 -21.39
CA TRP A 292 -9.42 -5.76 -21.41
C TRP A 292 -9.52 -7.26 -21.28
N LEU A 293 -10.63 -7.73 -20.70
CA LEU A 293 -10.98 -9.14 -20.68
C LEU A 293 -11.75 -9.52 -21.94
N VAL A 294 -11.49 -10.71 -22.46
CA VAL A 294 -12.18 -11.29 -23.61
C VAL A 294 -12.76 -12.64 -23.25
N MET A 295 -14.05 -12.80 -23.52
CA MET A 295 -14.84 -14.02 -23.25
C MET A 295 -15.29 -14.59 -24.60
N PRO A 296 -14.44 -15.38 -25.29
CA PRO A 296 -14.66 -15.75 -26.68
C PRO A 296 -15.79 -16.77 -26.88
N ASP A 297 -16.12 -17.52 -25.83
CA ASP A 297 -17.04 -18.67 -25.87
C ASP A 297 -18.37 -18.40 -25.16
N SER A 298 -18.67 -17.14 -24.84
CA SER A 298 -19.90 -16.80 -24.11
C SER A 298 -21.15 -17.04 -24.98
N ALA A 299 -22.30 -17.28 -24.34
CA ALA A 299 -23.59 -17.39 -25.02
C ALA A 299 -24.02 -16.08 -25.69
N ALA A 300 -23.52 -14.94 -25.21
CA ALA A 300 -23.68 -13.62 -25.84
C ALA A 300 -22.83 -13.47 -27.12
N GLY A 301 -21.93 -14.41 -27.39
CA GLY A 301 -21.00 -14.42 -28.51
C GLY A 301 -19.58 -14.12 -28.06
N TRP A 302 -18.75 -13.67 -29.01
CA TRP A 302 -17.43 -13.13 -28.66
C TRP A 302 -17.63 -11.76 -28.00
N MET A 303 -17.22 -11.63 -26.74
CA MET A 303 -17.43 -10.41 -25.96
C MET A 303 -16.12 -9.89 -25.39
N ARG A 304 -16.01 -8.57 -25.31
CA ARG A 304 -14.93 -7.85 -24.63
C ARG A 304 -15.53 -7.06 -23.46
N VAL A 305 -14.83 -7.05 -22.33
CA VAL A 305 -15.28 -6.40 -21.09
C VAL A 305 -14.18 -5.46 -20.62
N GLY A 306 -14.56 -4.28 -20.13
CA GLY A 306 -13.61 -3.27 -19.66
C GLY A 306 -13.10 -2.33 -20.76
N VAL A 307 -13.60 -2.45 -21.99
CA VAL A 307 -13.15 -1.65 -23.15
C VAL A 307 -13.77 -0.26 -23.23
N GLY A 308 -14.69 0.05 -22.32
CA GLY A 308 -15.43 1.29 -22.41
C GLY A 308 -16.28 1.35 -23.68
N ASN A 309 -16.22 2.51 -24.34
CA ASN A 309 -16.88 2.72 -25.62
C ASN A 309 -15.89 2.77 -26.81
N ALA A 310 -14.64 2.34 -26.64
CA ALA A 310 -13.63 2.40 -27.70
C ALA A 310 -14.02 1.59 -28.95
N ASP A 311 -14.79 0.51 -28.77
CA ASP A 311 -15.32 -0.34 -29.86
C ASP A 311 -16.81 -0.12 -30.16
N GLY A 312 -17.44 0.86 -29.50
CA GLY A 312 -18.87 1.15 -29.64
C GLY A 312 -19.80 0.18 -28.89
N SER A 313 -19.26 -0.73 -28.06
CA SER A 313 -20.06 -1.66 -27.25
C SER A 313 -20.81 -0.99 -26.10
N GLY A 314 -20.32 0.17 -25.64
CA GLY A 314 -20.83 0.84 -24.44
C GLY A 314 -20.57 0.06 -23.15
N SER A 315 -19.56 -0.82 -23.14
CA SER A 315 -19.05 -1.44 -21.91
C SER A 315 -18.57 -0.34 -20.96
N ALA A 316 -18.53 -0.63 -19.66
CA ALA A 316 -17.78 0.21 -18.73
C ALA A 316 -16.29 -0.04 -18.95
N ASP A 317 -15.47 0.97 -18.66
CA ASP A 317 -14.02 0.81 -18.73
C ASP A 317 -13.49 0.01 -17.54
N ALA A 318 -12.47 -0.82 -17.76
CA ALA A 318 -11.73 -1.45 -16.67
C ALA A 318 -11.01 -0.37 -15.85
N ILE A 319 -10.81 -0.65 -14.57
CA ILE A 319 -10.04 0.24 -13.70
C ILE A 319 -8.60 -0.23 -13.77
N CYS A 320 -7.77 0.47 -14.53
CA CYS A 320 -6.34 0.18 -14.55
C CYS A 320 -5.53 1.31 -13.91
N SER A 321 -4.65 0.96 -12.96
CA SER A 321 -3.74 1.87 -12.28
C SER A 321 -2.51 1.11 -11.78
N ASN A 322 -1.33 1.74 -11.87
CA ASN A 322 -0.07 1.22 -11.31
C ASN A 322 0.26 -0.25 -11.67
N GLY A 323 0.01 -0.66 -12.92
CA GLY A 323 0.30 -2.02 -13.38
C GLY A 323 -0.70 -3.08 -12.90
N VAL A 324 -1.81 -2.65 -12.30
CA VAL A 324 -2.94 -3.50 -11.93
C VAL A 324 -4.16 -3.05 -12.73
N CYS A 325 -4.92 -4.00 -13.26
CA CYS A 325 -6.20 -3.72 -13.88
C CYS A 325 -7.30 -4.58 -13.27
N GLN A 326 -8.43 -3.97 -12.94
CA GLN A 326 -9.56 -4.59 -12.26
C GLN A 326 -10.82 -4.53 -13.12
N VAL A 327 -11.53 -5.66 -13.18
CA VAL A 327 -12.85 -5.78 -13.80
C VAL A 327 -13.79 -6.40 -12.78
N THR A 328 -14.86 -5.69 -12.44
CA THR A 328 -15.86 -6.15 -11.48
C THR A 328 -16.77 -7.23 -12.07
N TYR A 329 -17.40 -8.03 -11.19
CA TYR A 329 -18.46 -8.94 -11.57
C TYR A 329 -19.60 -8.21 -12.30
N GLU A 330 -19.98 -7.04 -11.82
CA GLU A 330 -21.08 -6.24 -12.37
C GLU A 330 -20.78 -5.83 -13.81
N GLN A 331 -19.53 -5.48 -14.13
CA GLN A 331 -19.08 -5.20 -15.49
C GLN A 331 -19.15 -6.44 -16.39
N LEU A 332 -18.72 -7.60 -15.89
CA LEU A 332 -18.84 -8.88 -16.61
C LEU A 332 -20.31 -9.22 -16.85
N ALA A 333 -21.16 -9.16 -15.82
CA ALA A 333 -22.58 -9.49 -15.88
C ALA A 333 -23.37 -8.54 -16.80
N ALA A 334 -23.02 -7.25 -16.83
CA ALA A 334 -23.63 -6.28 -17.74
C ALA A 334 -23.41 -6.65 -19.22
N VAL A 335 -22.27 -7.27 -19.54
CA VAL A 335 -21.90 -7.67 -20.90
C VAL A 335 -22.35 -9.10 -21.23
N LEU A 336 -22.20 -10.04 -20.28
CA LEU A 336 -22.37 -11.48 -20.48
C LEU A 336 -23.71 -12.02 -19.98
N GLY A 337 -24.44 -11.24 -19.17
CA GLY A 337 -25.62 -11.65 -18.41
C GLY A 337 -25.28 -12.20 -17.02
N GLU A 338 -26.27 -12.26 -16.12
CA GLU A 338 -26.09 -12.68 -14.71
C GLU A 338 -25.76 -14.18 -14.53
N ASP A 339 -26.09 -15.03 -15.50
CA ASP A 339 -25.91 -16.48 -15.40
C ASP A 339 -24.48 -16.88 -15.82
N THR A 340 -23.59 -17.04 -14.84
CA THR A 340 -22.16 -17.40 -15.06
C THR A 340 -21.97 -18.70 -15.84
N SER A 341 -22.96 -19.62 -15.83
CA SER A 341 -22.91 -20.85 -16.63
C SER A 341 -22.94 -20.59 -18.14
N THR A 342 -23.27 -19.35 -18.55
CA THR A 342 -23.33 -18.91 -19.94
C THR A 342 -22.11 -18.12 -20.40
N TRP A 343 -21.15 -17.84 -19.51
CA TRP A 343 -20.00 -16.97 -19.80
C TRP A 343 -18.95 -17.62 -20.69
N GLY A 344 -19.03 -18.93 -20.87
CA GLY A 344 -18.09 -19.73 -21.66
C GLY A 344 -16.99 -20.35 -20.80
N ALA A 345 -16.14 -21.15 -21.43
CA ALA A 345 -15.11 -21.92 -20.73
C ALA A 345 -13.76 -21.22 -20.65
N ARG A 346 -13.55 -20.12 -21.41
CA ARG A 346 -12.25 -19.44 -21.54
C ARG A 346 -12.34 -17.98 -21.17
N MET A 347 -11.30 -17.51 -20.49
CA MET A 347 -11.03 -16.10 -20.22
C MET A 347 -9.70 -15.73 -20.87
N GLN A 348 -9.66 -14.60 -21.56
CA GLN A 348 -8.50 -14.09 -22.26
C GLN A 348 -8.29 -12.61 -21.91
N ALA A 349 -7.08 -12.12 -22.17
CA ALA A 349 -6.76 -10.70 -22.14
C ALA A 349 -6.41 -10.19 -23.53
N GLU A 350 -6.54 -8.88 -23.72
CA GLU A 350 -6.20 -8.13 -24.93
C GLU A 350 -5.88 -6.67 -24.56
N SER A 351 -5.04 -6.01 -25.36
CA SER A 351 -4.79 -4.56 -25.32
C SER A 351 -4.60 -4.04 -26.75
N ASP A 352 -4.70 -2.72 -26.95
CA ASP A 352 -4.43 -2.05 -28.23
C ASP A 352 -2.93 -1.94 -28.55
N THR A 353 -2.07 -2.18 -27.55
CA THR A 353 -0.61 -2.21 -27.66
C THR A 353 -0.06 -3.59 -27.27
N ALA A 354 1.26 -3.79 -27.34
CA ALA A 354 1.86 -5.03 -26.84
C ALA A 354 1.65 -5.12 -25.32
N TRP A 355 1.33 -6.32 -24.82
CA TRP A 355 0.90 -6.52 -23.45
C TRP A 355 1.38 -7.84 -22.85
N GLU A 356 1.48 -7.87 -21.52
CA GLU A 356 1.78 -9.04 -20.72
C GLU A 356 0.96 -9.02 -19.44
N VAL A 357 0.33 -10.14 -19.10
CA VAL A 357 -0.35 -10.38 -17.82
C VAL A 357 0.51 -11.35 -17.02
N PHE A 358 0.84 -10.99 -15.79
CA PHE A 358 1.69 -11.79 -14.91
C PHE A 358 0.88 -12.71 -14.00
N SER A 359 -0.24 -12.22 -13.48
CA SER A 359 -1.14 -12.97 -12.61
C SER A 359 -2.57 -12.47 -12.73
N VAL A 360 -3.52 -13.35 -12.39
CA VAL A 360 -4.94 -13.03 -12.31
C VAL A 360 -5.51 -13.70 -11.07
N LYS A 361 -6.27 -12.94 -10.28
CA LYS A 361 -7.00 -13.46 -9.12
C LYS A 361 -8.41 -12.90 -9.06
N VAL A 362 -9.30 -13.60 -8.39
CA VAL A 362 -10.71 -13.19 -8.21
C VAL A 362 -11.07 -13.23 -6.74
N GLY A 363 -11.50 -12.11 -6.18
CA GLY A 363 -11.88 -12.01 -4.77
C GLY A 363 -13.00 -10.99 -4.55
N GLN A 364 -13.40 -10.77 -3.30
CA GLN A 364 -14.37 -9.72 -2.96
C GLN A 364 -13.69 -8.35 -3.06
N GLY A 365 -14.33 -7.42 -3.75
CA GLY A 365 -13.84 -6.04 -3.88
C GLY A 365 -14.38 -5.15 -2.75
N ALA A 366 -13.49 -4.41 -2.10
CA ALA A 366 -13.86 -3.37 -1.16
C ALA A 366 -13.12 -2.06 -1.47
N SER A 367 -13.78 -0.92 -1.30
CA SER A 367 -13.13 0.38 -1.44
C SER A 367 -12.09 0.58 -0.34
N VAL A 368 -10.97 1.22 -0.68
CA VAL A 368 -10.07 1.81 0.32
C VAL A 368 -10.85 2.85 1.13
N LEU A 369 -10.60 2.92 2.44
CA LEU A 369 -11.23 3.90 3.32
C LEU A 369 -10.27 5.04 3.65
N SER A 370 -10.73 6.27 3.40
CA SER A 370 -10.13 7.50 3.90
C SER A 370 -10.63 7.71 5.33
N THR A 371 -9.72 7.81 6.31
CA THR A 371 -10.09 7.89 7.72
C THR A 371 -9.70 9.22 8.37
N SER A 372 -10.51 9.70 9.31
CA SER A 372 -10.26 10.95 10.05
C SER A 372 -10.93 10.96 11.43
N ASN A 373 -10.64 11.98 12.24
CA ASN A 373 -11.24 12.20 13.57
C ASN A 373 -11.22 10.96 14.48
N PRO A 374 -10.05 10.36 14.75
CA PRO A 374 -9.96 9.15 15.55
C PRO A 374 -10.40 9.41 17.01
N VAL A 375 -11.27 8.52 17.51
CA VAL A 375 -11.60 8.39 18.93
C VAL A 375 -10.96 7.09 19.42
N GLU A 376 -9.90 7.23 20.22
CA GLU A 376 -9.12 6.08 20.68
C GLU A 376 -9.89 5.24 21.71
N PHE A 377 -9.90 3.92 21.51
CA PHE A 377 -10.26 2.97 22.55
C PHE A 377 -9.04 2.73 23.45
N ALA A 378 -8.80 3.70 24.34
CA ALA A 378 -7.60 3.72 25.19
C ALA A 378 -7.40 2.39 25.96
N GLY A 379 -6.24 1.77 25.74
CA GLY A 379 -5.83 0.54 26.42
C GLY A 379 -6.37 -0.76 25.83
N PHE A 380 -6.89 -0.75 24.59
CA PHE A 380 -7.43 -1.96 23.94
C PHE A 380 -6.37 -3.01 23.52
N ALA A 381 -5.08 -2.72 23.67
CA ALA A 381 -4.02 -3.64 23.25
C ALA A 381 -4.17 -5.04 23.90
N CYS A 382 -4.28 -6.08 23.08
CA CYS A 382 -4.47 -7.46 23.54
C CYS A 382 -4.04 -8.48 22.49
N SER A 383 -3.76 -9.70 22.95
CA SER A 383 -3.40 -10.82 22.08
C SER A 383 -4.12 -12.11 22.48
N GLY A 384 -4.09 -13.08 21.59
CA GLY A 384 -4.66 -14.41 21.78
C GLY A 384 -4.05 -15.47 20.86
N ASP A 385 -4.12 -16.73 21.30
CA ASP A 385 -3.88 -17.87 20.42
C ASP A 385 -5.04 -18.01 19.41
N ALA A 386 -4.86 -18.84 18.39
CA ALA A 386 -5.89 -19.22 17.44
C ALA A 386 -7.25 -19.50 18.12
N TRP A 387 -8.30 -18.82 17.66
CA TRP A 387 -9.67 -18.87 18.15
C TRP A 387 -9.90 -18.43 19.61
N SER A 388 -8.88 -17.88 20.26
CA SER A 388 -9.03 -17.28 21.58
C SER A 388 -9.59 -15.86 21.43
N GLN A 389 -10.48 -15.47 22.36
CA GLN A 389 -11.07 -14.14 22.42
C GLN A 389 -10.44 -13.32 23.54
N ASN A 390 -10.03 -12.10 23.23
CA ASN A 390 -9.56 -11.13 24.20
C ASN A 390 -10.07 -9.73 23.86
N GLY A 391 -10.19 -8.86 24.85
CA GLY A 391 -10.69 -7.49 24.65
C GLY A 391 -11.26 -6.87 25.92
N PHE A 392 -11.96 -5.75 25.74
CA PHE A 392 -12.25 -4.80 26.81
C PHE A 392 -13.68 -4.26 26.77
N ASP A 393 -14.15 -3.79 27.92
CA ASP A 393 -15.45 -3.14 28.03
C ASP A 393 -15.45 -1.80 27.29
N PHE A 394 -16.50 -1.51 26.52
CA PHE A 394 -16.68 -0.23 25.85
C PHE A 394 -16.60 0.93 26.85
N THR A 395 -15.89 2.00 26.47
CA THR A 395 -16.04 3.29 27.13
C THR A 395 -17.30 3.98 26.61
N GLU A 396 -17.88 4.88 27.40
CA GLU A 396 -19.02 5.71 26.97
C GLU A 396 -18.66 6.56 25.74
N GLU A 397 -17.40 7.00 25.66
CA GLU A 397 -16.87 7.80 24.55
C GLU A 397 -16.77 7.00 23.25
N VAL A 398 -16.19 5.79 23.28
CA VAL A 398 -16.09 4.90 22.11
C VAL A 398 -17.46 4.50 21.60
N LEU A 399 -18.37 4.10 22.48
CA LEU A 399 -19.72 3.69 22.08
C LEU A 399 -20.52 4.87 21.50
N ALA A 400 -20.32 6.09 22.02
CA ALA A 400 -20.95 7.29 21.49
C ALA A 400 -20.37 7.74 20.14
N ALA A 401 -19.10 7.43 19.87
CA ALA A 401 -18.44 7.71 18.60
C ALA A 401 -18.89 6.78 17.47
N LEU A 402 -19.33 5.56 17.78
CA LEU A 402 -19.86 4.60 16.79
C LEU A 402 -21.23 5.04 16.27
N VAL A 403 -21.22 5.78 15.17
CA VAL A 403 -22.41 6.32 14.48
C VAL A 403 -22.32 6.09 12.96
N PRO A 404 -23.41 6.28 12.19
CA PRO A 404 -23.34 6.17 10.72
C PRO A 404 -22.21 7.03 10.13
N GLY A 405 -21.45 6.48 9.19
CA GLY A 405 -20.25 7.11 8.60
C GLY A 405 -18.95 6.88 9.38
N THR A 406 -18.96 6.05 10.42
CA THR A 406 -17.75 5.66 11.16
C THR A 406 -17.39 4.19 10.94
N ALA A 407 -16.16 3.82 11.30
CA ALA A 407 -15.69 2.44 11.34
C ALA A 407 -14.86 2.20 12.61
N LEU A 408 -14.80 0.94 13.06
CA LEU A 408 -13.71 0.50 13.92
C LEU A 408 -12.47 0.30 13.04
N GLU A 409 -11.40 1.03 13.33
CA GLU A 409 -10.06 0.82 12.78
C GLU A 409 -9.24 0.03 13.80
N LEU A 410 -8.78 -1.17 13.43
CA LEU A 410 -7.98 -2.05 14.27
C LEU A 410 -6.58 -2.13 13.69
N SER A 411 -5.54 -1.75 14.43
CA SER A 411 -4.16 -2.05 14.05
C SER A 411 -3.77 -3.39 14.67
N TYR A 412 -3.30 -4.33 13.87
CA TYR A 412 -3.11 -5.71 14.33
C TYR A 412 -2.03 -6.47 13.54
N THR A 413 -1.70 -7.65 14.06
CA THR A 413 -1.03 -8.71 13.32
C THR A 413 -1.77 -10.02 13.52
N SER A 414 -1.78 -10.86 12.50
CA SER A 414 -2.14 -12.27 12.59
C SER A 414 -1.37 -13.05 11.53
N GLU A 415 -1.11 -14.33 11.74
CA GLU A 415 -0.34 -15.13 10.77
C GLU A 415 -1.12 -15.33 9.46
N SER A 416 -2.46 -15.36 9.52
CA SER A 416 -3.34 -15.49 8.36
C SER A 416 -3.65 -14.15 7.67
N GLY A 417 -3.37 -13.02 8.34
CA GLY A 417 -3.89 -11.71 7.94
C GLY A 417 -5.36 -11.50 8.30
N ASP A 418 -6.06 -12.48 8.87
CA ASP A 418 -7.46 -12.33 9.27
C ASP A 418 -7.60 -11.80 10.70
N LEU A 419 -8.59 -10.94 10.93
CA LEU A 419 -9.00 -10.50 12.26
C LEU A 419 -10.50 -10.19 12.30
N TRP A 420 -11.15 -10.59 13.38
CA TRP A 420 -12.58 -10.38 13.58
C TRP A 420 -12.88 -9.65 14.87
N THR A 421 -13.90 -8.79 14.83
CA THR A 421 -14.47 -8.19 16.04
C THR A 421 -15.58 -9.06 16.58
N VAL A 422 -15.63 -9.19 17.90
CA VAL A 422 -16.56 -10.07 18.62
C VAL A 422 -17.33 -9.25 19.65
N PHE A 423 -18.65 -9.40 19.60
CA PHE A 423 -19.62 -8.80 20.52
C PHE A 423 -20.25 -9.93 21.35
N PRO A 424 -19.58 -10.36 22.43
CA PRO A 424 -19.94 -11.59 23.14
C PRO A 424 -21.24 -11.48 23.94
N ASP A 425 -21.62 -10.26 24.30
CA ASP A 425 -22.71 -9.96 25.24
C ASP A 425 -23.89 -9.24 24.56
N ALA A 426 -23.97 -9.28 23.22
CA ALA A 426 -25.04 -8.63 22.47
C ALA A 426 -26.40 -9.32 22.67
N ALA A 427 -27.49 -8.55 22.59
CA ALA A 427 -28.85 -9.08 22.67
C ALA A 427 -29.19 -10.01 21.49
N ALA A 428 -28.52 -9.83 20.35
CA ALA A 428 -28.57 -10.73 19.19
C ALA A 428 -27.92 -12.11 19.47
N GLY A 429 -27.26 -12.27 20.61
CA GLY A 429 -26.46 -13.43 20.97
C GLY A 429 -24.97 -13.11 20.88
N TRP A 430 -24.14 -14.14 20.94
CA TRP A 430 -22.72 -14.00 20.66
C TRP A 430 -22.56 -13.76 19.15
N MET A 431 -21.90 -12.66 18.78
CA MET A 431 -21.82 -12.20 17.40
C MET A 431 -20.37 -11.90 17.02
N ARG A 432 -20.04 -12.21 15.77
CA ARG A 432 -18.82 -11.76 15.10
C ARG A 432 -19.17 -10.77 14.00
N VAL A 433 -18.29 -9.81 13.75
CA VAL A 433 -18.42 -8.82 12.68
C VAL A 433 -17.09 -8.70 11.94
N GLY A 434 -17.16 -8.66 10.60
CA GLY A 434 -15.98 -8.60 9.72
C GLY A 434 -15.45 -9.96 9.23
N VAL A 435 -16.24 -11.03 9.32
CA VAL A 435 -15.77 -12.43 9.24
C VAL A 435 -15.73 -13.08 7.87
N GLY A 436 -16.21 -12.38 6.85
CA GLY A 436 -16.39 -13.01 5.56
C GLY A 436 -17.17 -14.31 5.66
N ASN A 437 -16.67 -15.31 4.93
CA ASN A 437 -17.27 -16.64 4.87
C ASN A 437 -16.36 -17.78 5.36
N ALA A 438 -15.27 -17.48 6.09
CA ALA A 438 -14.37 -18.52 6.61
C ALA A 438 -15.10 -19.54 7.52
N ASP A 439 -16.16 -19.11 8.21
CA ASP A 439 -17.02 -19.95 9.04
C ASP A 439 -18.30 -20.45 8.34
N GLY A 440 -18.50 -20.11 7.07
CA GLY A 440 -19.70 -20.44 6.30
C GLY A 440 -20.92 -19.56 6.59
N SER A 441 -20.77 -18.44 7.31
CA SER A 441 -21.87 -17.56 7.69
C SER A 441 -22.40 -16.66 6.57
N GLY A 442 -21.61 -16.46 5.51
CA GLY A 442 -21.92 -15.50 4.43
C GLY A 442 -21.94 -14.04 4.88
N SER A 443 -21.20 -13.71 5.94
CA SER A 443 -21.05 -12.33 6.43
C SER A 443 -20.15 -11.53 5.49
N ALA A 444 -20.29 -10.20 5.48
CA ALA A 444 -19.38 -9.34 4.75
C ALA A 444 -17.99 -9.35 5.41
N ASP A 445 -16.94 -9.31 4.59
CA ASP A 445 -15.56 -9.17 5.01
C ASP A 445 -15.27 -7.75 5.50
N ALA A 446 -14.54 -7.64 6.60
CA ALA A 446 -13.89 -6.38 6.94
C ALA A 446 -12.89 -6.01 5.84
N THR A 447 -12.71 -4.72 5.60
CA THR A 447 -11.68 -4.27 4.67
C THR A 447 -10.36 -4.23 5.43
N CYS A 448 -9.40 -5.07 5.08
CA CYS A 448 -8.11 -5.13 5.78
C CYS A 448 -6.95 -4.87 4.79
N TYR A 449 -6.09 -3.93 5.14
CA TYR A 449 -4.89 -3.54 4.39
C TYR A 449 -3.92 -2.78 5.29
N ASP A 450 -2.63 -2.78 4.95
CA ASP A 450 -1.57 -2.07 5.69
C ASP A 450 -1.56 -2.34 7.20
N GLY A 451 -1.73 -3.61 7.60
CA GLY A 451 -1.75 -4.01 9.01
C GLY A 451 -2.96 -3.48 9.80
N LYS A 452 -3.96 -2.96 9.10
CA LYS A 452 -5.21 -2.45 9.66
C LYS A 452 -6.41 -3.20 9.13
N CYS A 453 -7.42 -3.39 9.97
CA CYS A 453 -8.75 -3.84 9.57
C CYS A 453 -9.78 -2.76 9.89
N TYR A 454 -10.71 -2.55 8.98
CA TYR A 454 -11.80 -1.60 9.12
C TYR A 454 -13.13 -2.34 9.15
N VAL A 455 -13.87 -2.17 10.25
CA VAL A 455 -15.23 -2.70 10.41
C VAL A 455 -16.22 -1.53 10.39
N PRO A 456 -16.87 -1.25 9.25
CA PRO A 456 -17.80 -0.13 9.13
C PRO A 456 -19.00 -0.26 10.07
N TYR A 457 -19.51 0.86 10.55
CA TYR A 457 -20.71 0.94 11.39
C TYR A 457 -21.89 0.16 10.80
N ASP A 458 -22.12 0.27 9.49
CA ASP A 458 -23.22 -0.42 8.82
C ASP A 458 -23.09 -1.95 8.89
N MET A 459 -21.86 -2.48 8.94
CA MET A 459 -21.60 -3.91 9.13
C MET A 459 -21.94 -4.35 10.55
N ILE A 460 -21.60 -3.52 11.55
CA ILE A 460 -21.94 -3.76 12.95
C ILE A 460 -23.47 -3.75 13.11
N VAL A 461 -24.15 -2.77 12.55
CA VAL A 461 -25.62 -2.67 12.58
C VAL A 461 -26.30 -3.82 11.84
N ALA A 462 -25.76 -4.27 10.71
CA ALA A 462 -26.30 -5.43 9.99
C ALA A 462 -26.28 -6.69 10.86
N ALA A 463 -25.25 -6.85 11.70
CA ALA A 463 -25.12 -7.98 12.62
C ALA A 463 -25.94 -7.80 13.92
N LEU A 464 -25.92 -6.61 14.53
CA LEU A 464 -26.40 -6.38 15.90
C LEU A 464 -27.71 -5.60 15.99
N GLY A 465 -28.14 -4.96 14.91
CA GLY A 465 -29.24 -3.99 14.87
C GLY A 465 -28.81 -2.56 15.20
N GLU A 466 -29.68 -1.58 14.96
CA GLU A 466 -29.39 -0.14 15.10
C GLU A 466 -29.27 0.36 16.55
N ASP A 467 -29.84 -0.36 17.52
CA ASP A 467 -29.85 0.04 18.93
C ASP A 467 -28.55 -0.36 19.63
N SER A 468 -27.60 0.59 19.74
CA SER A 468 -26.30 0.33 20.36
C SER A 468 -26.37 -0.08 21.84
N SER A 469 -27.47 0.21 22.53
CA SER A 469 -27.68 -0.29 23.91
C SER A 469 -27.87 -1.81 23.97
N ALA A 470 -28.15 -2.44 22.83
CA ALA A 470 -28.32 -3.87 22.68
C ALA A 470 -27.04 -4.61 22.23
N TRP A 471 -25.95 -3.89 21.92
CA TRP A 471 -24.71 -4.50 21.41
C TRP A 471 -23.87 -5.19 22.48
N GLY A 472 -24.21 -4.99 23.76
CA GLY A 472 -23.43 -5.49 24.88
C GLY A 472 -22.37 -4.47 25.34
N GLY A 473 -21.76 -4.76 26.49
CA GLY A 473 -20.82 -3.83 27.13
C GLY A 473 -19.36 -4.00 26.72
N ARG A 474 -19.04 -4.93 25.82
CA ARG A 474 -17.66 -5.39 25.57
C ARG A 474 -17.42 -5.63 24.09
N LEU A 475 -16.24 -5.22 23.65
CA LEU A 475 -15.68 -5.53 22.34
C LEU A 475 -14.49 -6.46 22.53
N GLN A 476 -14.42 -7.50 21.72
CA GLN A 476 -13.29 -8.42 21.68
C GLN A 476 -12.77 -8.55 20.25
N ALA A 477 -11.57 -9.11 20.13
CA ALA A 477 -11.01 -9.57 18.87
C ALA A 477 -10.73 -11.07 18.93
N GLU A 478 -10.70 -11.71 17.78
CA GLU A 478 -10.16 -13.06 17.57
C GLU A 478 -9.67 -13.24 16.13
N SER A 479 -8.82 -14.25 15.91
CA SER A 479 -8.36 -14.70 14.60
C SER A 479 -8.29 -16.24 14.58
N ASP A 480 -8.14 -16.85 13.41
CA ASP A 480 -7.99 -18.29 13.22
C ASP A 480 -6.54 -18.76 13.43
N THR A 481 -5.61 -17.80 13.49
CA THR A 481 -4.20 -17.98 13.83
C THR A 481 -3.85 -17.20 15.10
N ALA A 482 -2.59 -17.26 15.56
CA ALA A 482 -2.15 -16.40 16.65
C ALA A 482 -2.22 -14.93 16.23
N TRP A 483 -2.67 -14.06 17.13
CA TRP A 483 -2.98 -12.67 16.80
C TRP A 483 -2.69 -11.71 17.94
N GLU A 484 -2.41 -10.46 17.57
CA GLU A 484 -2.25 -9.34 18.48
C GLU A 484 -2.87 -8.08 17.87
N VAL A 485 -3.70 -7.40 18.66
CA VAL A 485 -4.28 -6.09 18.34
C VAL A 485 -3.52 -5.05 19.15
N TYR A 486 -2.92 -4.09 18.46
CA TYR A 486 -2.12 -3.02 19.06
C TYR A 486 -2.98 -1.83 19.46
N SER A 487 -3.99 -1.49 18.66
CA SER A 487 -4.89 -0.37 18.92
C SER A 487 -6.25 -0.58 18.25
N VAL A 488 -7.28 0.04 18.82
CA VAL A 488 -8.60 0.17 18.21
C VAL A 488 -9.05 1.62 18.31
N ASN A 489 -9.49 2.18 17.19
CA ASN A 489 -10.02 3.53 17.10
C ASN A 489 -11.42 3.48 16.47
N VAL A 490 -12.28 4.41 16.86
CA VAL A 490 -13.46 4.74 16.05
C VAL A 490 -13.07 5.93 15.18
N VAL A 491 -13.14 5.75 13.86
CA VAL A 491 -12.75 6.77 12.89
C VAL A 491 -13.95 7.15 12.04
N THR A 492 -14.01 8.40 11.60
CA THR A 492 -14.83 8.75 10.44
C THR A 492 -14.23 8.03 9.23
N ALA A 493 -15.04 7.33 8.44
CA ALA A 493 -14.58 6.51 7.35
C ALA A 493 -15.36 6.82 6.08
N THR A 494 -14.68 7.39 5.10
CA THR A 494 -15.25 7.72 3.80
C THR A 494 -14.62 6.82 2.73
N PRO A 495 -15.40 6.03 1.98
CA PRO A 495 -14.84 5.16 0.96
C PRO A 495 -14.28 5.99 -0.21
N MET A 496 -13.06 5.68 -0.62
CA MET A 496 -12.54 6.05 -1.93
C MET A 496 -13.39 5.35 -3.00
N THR A 497 -13.57 5.99 -4.14
CA THR A 497 -14.29 5.47 -5.29
C THR A 497 -13.29 4.95 -6.33
N PRO A 498 -13.18 3.62 -6.52
CA PRO A 498 -12.31 3.06 -7.54
C PRO A 498 -12.69 3.57 -8.92
N ALA A 499 -11.71 4.13 -9.64
CA ALA A 499 -11.94 4.84 -10.89
C ALA A 499 -10.73 4.77 -11.82
N GLY A 500 -11.00 4.76 -13.13
CA GLY A 500 -9.98 4.71 -14.18
C GLY A 500 -10.28 5.66 -15.34
N ASN A 501 -9.51 5.55 -16.42
CA ASN A 501 -9.73 6.27 -17.68
C ASN A 501 -9.80 7.79 -17.50
N TYR A 502 -8.76 8.31 -16.86
CA TYR A 502 -8.67 9.70 -16.45
C TYR A 502 -8.48 10.65 -17.63
N VAL A 503 -9.34 11.65 -17.70
CA VAL A 503 -9.12 12.86 -18.49
C VAL A 503 -8.41 13.87 -17.62
N ALA A 504 -7.16 14.19 -17.95
CA ALA A 504 -6.39 15.19 -17.24
C ALA A 504 -6.99 16.59 -17.44
N PHE A 505 -7.14 17.35 -16.36
CA PHE A 505 -7.49 18.76 -16.42
C PHE A 505 -6.22 19.60 -16.57
N GLU A 506 -5.71 19.65 -17.80
CA GLU A 506 -4.51 20.42 -18.12
C GLU A 506 -4.65 21.90 -17.70
N GLY A 507 -3.67 22.38 -16.92
CA GLY A 507 -3.64 23.76 -16.42
C GLY A 507 -4.37 23.99 -15.10
N ALA A 508 -5.01 22.97 -14.51
CA ALA A 508 -5.62 23.08 -13.18
C ALA A 508 -4.60 23.21 -12.04
N ALA A 509 -3.34 22.81 -12.26
CA ALA A 509 -2.26 22.95 -11.29
C ALA A 509 -2.04 24.42 -10.93
N CYS A 510 -2.21 24.77 -9.66
CA CYS A 510 -2.17 26.14 -9.19
C CYS A 510 -1.99 26.20 -7.67
N SER A 511 -1.63 27.37 -7.15
CA SER A 511 -1.49 27.60 -5.73
C SER A 511 -2.17 28.90 -5.31
N GLY A 512 -2.37 29.03 -3.99
CA GLY A 512 -2.98 30.20 -3.39
C GLY A 512 -2.64 30.35 -1.91
N ASP A 513 -2.72 31.60 -1.44
CA ASP A 513 -2.78 31.90 -0.01
C ASP A 513 -4.14 31.46 0.56
N ALA A 514 -4.24 31.42 1.89
CA ALA A 514 -5.49 31.18 2.62
C ALA A 514 -6.67 31.99 2.05
N TRP A 515 -7.76 31.28 1.72
CA TRP A 515 -9.01 31.78 1.14
C TRP A 515 -8.88 32.46 -0.24
N SER A 516 -7.71 32.38 -0.87
CA SER A 516 -7.57 32.82 -2.25
C SER A 516 -8.06 31.72 -3.20
N GLN A 517 -8.68 32.13 -4.30
CA GLN A 517 -9.21 31.24 -5.34
C GLN A 517 -8.29 31.28 -6.56
N ASN A 518 -7.87 30.12 -7.03
CA ASN A 518 -7.11 29.97 -8.26
C ASN A 518 -7.53 28.70 -9.01
N GLY A 519 -7.28 28.63 -10.31
CA GLY A 519 -7.69 27.49 -11.13
C GLY A 519 -7.75 27.82 -12.61
N ALA A 520 -8.55 27.06 -13.36
CA ALA A 520 -8.55 27.09 -14.82
C ALA A 520 -9.97 27.06 -15.42
N ASP A 521 -10.08 27.52 -16.66
CA ASP A 521 -11.29 27.35 -17.44
C ASP A 521 -11.44 25.86 -17.82
N ILE A 522 -12.64 25.31 -17.66
CA ILE A 522 -12.97 23.91 -17.92
C ILE A 522 -12.89 23.66 -19.42
N THR A 523 -12.08 22.68 -19.83
CA THR A 523 -11.94 22.29 -21.24
C THR A 523 -13.18 21.52 -21.72
N GLU A 524 -13.40 21.46 -23.03
CA GLU A 524 -14.49 20.65 -23.60
C GLU A 524 -14.34 19.15 -23.25
N GLU A 525 -13.11 18.66 -23.15
CA GLU A 525 -12.82 17.27 -22.78
C GLU A 525 -13.14 16.98 -21.31
N VAL A 526 -12.74 17.86 -20.39
CA VAL A 526 -13.09 17.73 -18.96
C VAL A 526 -14.60 17.84 -18.76
N LEU A 527 -15.25 18.79 -19.42
CA LEU A 527 -16.71 18.94 -19.33
C LEU A 527 -17.44 17.71 -19.87
N ALA A 528 -16.96 17.10 -20.95
CA ALA A 528 -17.51 15.85 -21.49
C ALA A 528 -17.24 14.64 -20.58
N ALA A 529 -16.16 14.67 -19.80
CA ALA A 529 -15.83 13.66 -18.82
C ALA A 529 -16.70 13.76 -17.55
N LEU A 530 -17.21 14.94 -17.20
CA LEU A 530 -18.11 15.16 -16.06
C LEU A 530 -19.53 14.65 -16.37
N VAL A 531 -19.81 13.39 -16.05
CA VAL A 531 -21.11 12.73 -16.24
C VAL A 531 -21.46 11.90 -14.99
N PRO A 532 -22.71 11.43 -14.84
CA PRO A 532 -23.05 10.52 -13.74
C PRO A 532 -22.11 9.30 -13.68
N GLY A 533 -21.42 9.14 -12.55
CA GLY A 533 -20.40 8.09 -12.35
C GLY A 533 -18.95 8.56 -12.51
N SER A 534 -18.74 9.83 -12.83
CA SER A 534 -17.39 10.40 -12.85
C SER A 534 -16.89 10.75 -11.45
N VAL A 535 -15.57 10.71 -11.30
CA VAL A 535 -14.85 11.06 -10.07
C VAL A 535 -13.79 12.10 -10.42
N VAL A 536 -13.83 13.24 -9.74
CA VAL A 536 -12.78 14.27 -9.84
C VAL A 536 -11.72 13.93 -8.80
N THR A 537 -10.54 13.53 -9.28
CA THR A 537 -9.38 13.24 -8.44
C THR A 537 -8.48 14.46 -8.39
N ILE A 538 -8.14 14.91 -7.19
CA ILE A 538 -7.33 16.10 -6.92
C ILE A 538 -6.12 15.69 -6.10
N ASN A 539 -4.93 15.97 -6.61
CA ASN A 539 -3.70 15.85 -5.85
C ASN A 539 -3.29 17.24 -5.37
N PHE A 540 -3.16 17.43 -4.06
CA PHE A 540 -2.92 18.75 -3.47
C PHE A 540 -2.23 18.65 -2.12
N THR A 541 -1.72 19.78 -1.65
CA THR A 541 -1.33 19.99 -0.26
C THR A 541 -2.01 21.24 0.30
N SER A 542 -2.24 21.24 1.61
CA SER A 542 -2.60 22.40 2.40
C SER A 542 -2.21 22.16 3.85
N GLU A 543 -1.96 23.22 4.63
CA GLU A 543 -1.57 23.05 6.04
C GLU A 543 -2.69 22.44 6.90
N SER A 544 -3.95 22.66 6.53
CA SER A 544 -5.14 22.11 7.21
C SER A 544 -5.57 20.73 6.72
N GLY A 545 -5.12 20.32 5.52
CA GLY A 545 -5.65 19.16 4.81
C GLY A 545 -6.98 19.40 4.09
N ASP A 546 -7.54 20.62 4.17
CA ASP A 546 -8.82 20.98 3.55
C ASP A 546 -8.62 21.63 2.16
N LEU A 547 -9.53 21.34 1.24
CA LEU A 547 -9.58 21.96 -0.09
C LEU A 547 -10.99 21.88 -0.67
N TRP A 548 -11.49 23.00 -1.19
CA TRP A 548 -12.78 23.06 -1.87
C TRP A 548 -12.60 23.35 -3.36
N ILE A 549 -13.32 22.59 -4.18
CA ILE A 549 -13.64 22.97 -5.56
C ILE A 549 -14.61 24.15 -5.50
N VAL A 550 -14.31 25.20 -6.24
CA VAL A 550 -15.12 26.40 -6.39
C VAL A 550 -15.59 26.53 -7.83
N MET A 551 -16.90 26.69 -8.00
CA MET A 551 -17.56 26.88 -9.29
C MET A 551 -18.19 28.28 -9.32
N PRO A 552 -17.38 29.33 -9.64
CA PRO A 552 -17.80 30.72 -9.45
C PRO A 552 -18.86 31.16 -10.47
N ASP A 553 -18.89 30.51 -11.63
CA ASP A 553 -19.70 30.89 -12.79
C ASP A 553 -20.97 30.01 -12.93
N SER A 554 -21.32 29.23 -11.90
CA SER A 554 -22.47 28.32 -11.97
C SER A 554 -23.81 29.08 -11.98
N ALA A 555 -24.84 28.49 -12.60
CA ALA A 555 -26.19 29.05 -12.58
C ALA A 555 -26.84 29.01 -11.17
N ALA A 556 -26.34 28.13 -10.29
CA ALA A 556 -26.72 28.10 -8.88
C ALA A 556 -26.09 29.26 -8.07
N GLY A 557 -25.18 30.02 -8.68
CA GLY A 557 -24.42 31.10 -8.06
C GLY A 557 -22.97 30.68 -7.82
N TRP A 558 -22.28 31.43 -6.95
CA TRP A 558 -20.97 31.00 -6.47
C TRP A 558 -21.18 29.79 -5.56
N MET A 559 -20.65 28.64 -5.95
CA MET A 559 -20.82 27.38 -5.23
C MET A 559 -19.46 26.77 -4.92
N ARG A 560 -19.41 25.98 -3.83
CA ARG A 560 -18.24 25.21 -3.43
C ARG A 560 -18.63 23.79 -3.04
N VAL A 561 -17.73 22.86 -3.27
CA VAL A 561 -17.87 21.42 -3.00
C VAL A 561 -16.50 20.90 -2.63
N GLY A 562 -16.34 20.04 -1.63
CA GLY A 562 -15.03 19.43 -1.41
C GLY A 562 -14.75 18.96 0.00
N VAL A 563 -13.48 19.04 0.34
CA VAL A 563 -12.82 18.41 1.47
C VAL A 563 -12.86 19.35 2.66
N GLY A 564 -13.53 18.90 3.73
CA GLY A 564 -13.55 19.60 4.99
C GLY A 564 -14.79 20.47 5.19
N ASN A 565 -15.04 20.76 6.47
CA ASN A 565 -16.19 21.52 6.94
C ASN A 565 -15.76 22.70 7.84
N ALA A 566 -14.52 23.18 7.71
CA ALA A 566 -14.04 24.36 8.43
C ALA A 566 -14.92 25.60 8.18
N ASP A 567 -15.60 25.63 7.03
CA ASP A 567 -16.55 26.67 6.65
C ASP A 567 -17.95 26.54 7.28
N GLY A 568 -18.24 25.40 7.91
CA GLY A 568 -19.53 25.06 8.52
C GLY A 568 -20.68 24.86 7.53
N SER A 569 -20.41 24.59 6.25
CA SER A 569 -21.44 24.43 5.21
C SER A 569 -22.27 23.17 5.35
N GLY A 570 -21.73 22.13 5.99
CA GLY A 570 -22.36 20.81 6.03
C GLY A 570 -22.44 20.14 4.66
N SER A 571 -21.56 20.52 3.73
CA SER A 571 -21.34 19.81 2.47
C SER A 571 -20.81 18.41 2.77
N ALA A 572 -21.10 17.43 1.90
CA ALA A 572 -20.49 16.10 2.04
C ALA A 572 -18.97 16.24 1.86
N ASP A 573 -18.20 15.68 2.79
CA ASP A 573 -16.75 15.66 2.72
C ASP A 573 -16.30 14.68 1.63
N ALA A 574 -15.31 15.10 0.83
CA ALA A 574 -14.67 14.20 -0.13
C ALA A 574 -13.84 13.12 0.59
N ALA A 575 -13.64 11.98 -0.08
CA ALA A 575 -12.75 10.93 0.40
C ALA A 575 -11.31 11.36 0.11
N CYS A 576 -10.44 11.36 1.12
CA CYS A 576 -9.08 11.90 1.04
C CYS A 576 -8.08 10.97 1.67
N LEU A 577 -7.17 10.44 0.86
CA LEU A 577 -6.13 9.54 1.30
C LEU A 577 -4.82 9.98 0.66
N ASN A 578 -3.81 10.22 1.52
CA ASN A 578 -2.44 10.51 1.11
C ASN A 578 -2.31 11.59 0.02
N GLY A 579 -2.77 12.81 0.31
CA GLY A 579 -2.67 13.94 -0.63
C GLY A 579 -3.58 13.83 -1.88
N THR A 580 -4.33 12.73 -2.02
CA THR A 580 -5.31 12.51 -3.08
C THR A 580 -6.72 12.60 -2.52
N CYS A 581 -7.55 13.49 -3.07
CA CYS A 581 -8.97 13.56 -2.75
C CYS A 581 -9.84 13.26 -3.96
N GLN A 582 -10.98 12.62 -3.72
CA GLN A 582 -11.96 12.28 -4.72
C GLN A 582 -13.29 12.96 -4.43
N VAL A 583 -13.70 13.84 -5.34
CA VAL A 583 -15.03 14.47 -5.34
C VAL A 583 -15.87 13.80 -6.43
N THR A 584 -16.94 13.11 -6.03
CA THR A 584 -17.79 12.40 -6.99
C THR A 584 -18.69 13.36 -7.76
N TYR A 585 -19.16 12.93 -8.93
CA TYR A 585 -20.18 13.65 -9.70
C TYR A 585 -21.41 13.96 -8.83
N ASP A 586 -21.87 13.02 -8.01
CA ASP A 586 -23.07 13.19 -7.19
C ASP A 586 -22.89 14.29 -6.13
N MET A 587 -21.67 14.45 -5.57
CA MET A 587 -21.34 15.56 -4.68
C MET A 587 -21.42 16.91 -5.40
N LEU A 588 -20.88 16.99 -6.63
CA LEU A 588 -20.96 18.19 -7.45
C LEU A 588 -22.42 18.50 -7.82
N ALA A 589 -23.17 17.50 -8.29
CA ALA A 589 -24.55 17.64 -8.72
C ALA A 589 -25.50 17.99 -7.56
N ALA A 590 -25.24 17.53 -6.34
CA ALA A 590 -26.02 17.90 -5.16
C ALA A 590 -25.99 19.42 -4.90
N VAL A 591 -24.90 20.08 -5.28
CA VAL A 591 -24.68 21.52 -5.05
C VAL A 591 -24.97 22.35 -6.30
N LEU A 592 -24.58 21.86 -7.48
CA LEU A 592 -24.64 22.57 -8.76
C LEU A 592 -25.89 22.23 -9.60
N GLY A 593 -26.59 21.14 -9.25
CA GLY A 593 -27.67 20.54 -10.04
C GLY A 593 -27.15 19.51 -11.07
N GLU A 594 -28.05 18.71 -11.64
CA GLU A 594 -27.71 17.61 -12.56
C GLU A 594 -27.32 18.04 -13.99
N ASP A 595 -27.61 19.29 -14.38
CA ASP A 595 -27.33 19.77 -15.74
C ASP A 595 -25.95 20.43 -15.78
N THR A 596 -24.93 19.68 -16.21
CA THR A 596 -23.54 20.15 -16.28
C THR A 596 -23.35 21.37 -17.18
N SER A 597 -24.26 21.62 -18.13
CA SER A 597 -24.22 22.84 -18.96
C SER A 597 -24.47 24.13 -18.15
N THR A 598 -24.94 23.99 -16.90
CA THR A 598 -25.21 25.08 -15.97
C THR A 598 -24.11 25.29 -14.93
N TRP A 599 -23.08 24.44 -14.89
CA TRP A 599 -22.04 24.48 -13.85
C TRP A 599 -21.06 25.64 -14.00
N GLY A 600 -21.05 26.30 -15.17
CA GLY A 600 -20.12 27.38 -15.48
C GLY A 600 -18.89 26.88 -16.24
N GLY A 601 -18.07 27.82 -16.71
CA GLY A 601 -16.91 27.53 -17.56
C GLY A 601 -15.58 27.49 -16.81
N ARG A 602 -15.57 27.66 -15.48
CA ARG A 602 -14.34 27.72 -14.68
C ARG A 602 -14.48 26.87 -13.43
N MET A 603 -13.43 26.13 -13.11
CA MET A 603 -13.25 25.42 -11.88
C MET A 603 -12.04 25.99 -11.16
N GLN A 604 -12.23 26.35 -9.90
CA GLN A 604 -11.20 26.90 -9.04
C GLN A 604 -11.06 26.03 -7.79
N PHE A 605 -10.03 26.30 -7.02
CA PHE A 605 -9.75 25.67 -5.76
C PHE A 605 -9.50 26.76 -4.72
N GLU A 606 -9.83 26.47 -3.47
CA GLU A 606 -9.50 27.29 -2.31
C GLU A 606 -9.26 26.38 -1.10
N SER A 607 -8.46 26.84 -0.15
CA SER A 607 -8.30 26.24 1.19
C SER A 607 -8.33 27.36 2.24
N ASP A 608 -8.52 27.02 3.50
CA ASP A 608 -8.49 27.93 4.64
C ASP A 608 -7.06 28.25 5.10
N THR A 609 -6.09 27.50 4.59
CA THR A 609 -4.64 27.69 4.76
C THR A 609 -3.95 27.89 3.41
N ALA A 610 -2.62 28.08 3.38
CA ALA A 610 -1.88 28.11 2.11
C ALA A 610 -1.97 26.72 1.44
N TRP A 611 -2.14 26.71 0.12
CA TRP A 611 -2.45 25.50 -0.62
C TRP A 611 -1.82 25.46 -2.01
N GLU A 612 -1.58 24.24 -2.49
CA GLU A 612 -1.14 23.95 -3.85
C GLU A 612 -1.84 22.71 -4.38
N VAL A 613 -2.47 22.85 -5.55
CA VAL A 613 -3.02 21.76 -6.34
C VAL A 613 -1.97 21.38 -7.40
N TYR A 614 -1.51 20.13 -7.35
CA TYR A 614 -0.51 19.60 -8.26
C TYR A 614 -1.12 19.06 -9.55
N SER A 615 -2.28 18.41 -9.44
CA SER A 615 -3.01 17.90 -10.60
C SER A 615 -4.47 17.65 -10.30
N VAL A 616 -5.27 17.68 -11.35
CA VAL A 616 -6.69 17.34 -11.32
C VAL A 616 -7.00 16.48 -12.52
N SER A 617 -7.78 15.43 -12.32
CA SER A 617 -8.27 14.57 -13.39
C SER A 617 -9.71 14.14 -13.14
N VAL A 618 -10.40 13.77 -14.22
CA VAL A 618 -11.77 13.25 -14.16
C VAL A 618 -11.75 11.82 -14.67
N GLY A 619 -11.92 10.86 -13.76
CA GLY A 619 -12.02 9.44 -14.07
C GLY A 619 -13.47 8.96 -14.08
N ARG A 620 -13.65 7.69 -14.41
CA ARG A 620 -14.94 6.98 -14.31
C ARG A 620 -14.86 5.86 -13.29
N ALA A 621 -15.85 5.83 -12.40
CA ALA A 621 -16.00 4.74 -11.44
C ALA A 621 -16.34 3.42 -12.14
N ALA A 622 -15.89 2.30 -11.58
CA ALA A 622 -16.44 0.99 -11.97
C ALA A 622 -17.94 0.95 -11.67
N ARG A 623 -18.72 0.44 -12.62
CA ARG A 623 -20.17 0.26 -12.50
C ARG A 623 -20.61 -1.01 -13.18
#